data_AF-A0A937YM64-F1
#
_entry.id   AF-A0A937YM64-F1
#
_cell.length_a   1.000
_cell.length_b   1.000
_cell.length_c   1.000
_cell.angle_alpha   90.00
_cell.angle_beta   90.00
_cell.angle_gamma   90.00
#
_symmetry.space_group_name_H-M   'P 1'
#
loop_
_entity.id
_entity.type
_entity.pdbx_description
1 polymer ?
#
loop_
_entity_poly.entity_id
_entity_poly.type
_entity_poly.pdbx_seq_one_letter_code
_entity_poly.pdbx_strand_id
1 'polypeptide(L)'
;MPRTKPISIIEQLVATAAPEVSPRAIEIDFFRRLDDTYFYKKAFALHFALQNEDRLNGYFTADPAGLVVGDDDIADALIAEIHLARLQLSETVFALMVAAFQVRSHPVFVSEYTAHDVRSAVERFVAGDALGFSGGAKRDLAAVIDAAIYTDLEQAGGEEWGRNIANTLAVLTLAGRDLLRAPERTPLARGLHIRMRKDETAVLLDGPEADAAHDDIEQGVAFYQLKRRAKDGHHNLYRAVKEVSTAADLNLIYCLTLLLRSIKQTRLARYRGQTKAPFHSLASVDIAAIEGAMATGSTRRRLGIVVGADIYGSTNDA
;
A
#
# COMPACT_ATOMS: atom_id res chain seq x y z
N MET A 1 -31.24 -7.57 -29.90
CA MET A 1 -30.07 -6.87 -30.47
C MET A 1 -29.00 -6.76 -29.38
N PRO A 2 -27.82 -7.36 -29.54
CA PRO A 2 -26.75 -7.21 -28.55
C PRO A 2 -26.19 -5.77 -28.66
N ARG A 3 -26.25 -5.03 -27.55
CA ARG A 3 -25.59 -3.72 -27.43
C ARG A 3 -24.09 -3.98 -27.35
N THR A 4 -23.37 -3.66 -28.42
CA THR A 4 -21.92 -3.53 -28.42
C THR A 4 -21.53 -2.49 -27.38
N LYS A 5 -20.67 -2.87 -26.42
CA LYS A 5 -20.07 -1.90 -25.49
C LYS A 5 -19.27 -0.89 -26.33
N PRO A 6 -19.33 0.41 -26.03
CA PRO A 6 -18.48 1.38 -26.70
C PRO A 6 -17.02 1.03 -26.43
N ILE A 7 -16.27 0.88 -27.53
CA ILE A 7 -14.81 0.76 -27.56
C ILE A 7 -14.24 1.90 -26.71
N SER A 8 -13.34 1.57 -25.78
CA SER A 8 -12.72 2.55 -24.88
C SER A 8 -12.03 3.63 -25.71
N ILE A 9 -12.07 4.89 -25.27
CA ILE A 9 -11.35 6.00 -25.92
C ILE A 9 -9.85 5.67 -26.07
N ILE A 10 -9.31 4.81 -25.19
CA ILE A 10 -7.95 4.28 -25.27
C ILE A 10 -7.77 3.38 -26.50
N GLU A 11 -8.72 2.50 -26.79
CA GLU A 11 -8.68 1.62 -27.98
C GLU A 11 -8.82 2.42 -29.28
N GLN A 12 -9.54 3.56 -29.27
CA GLN A 12 -9.62 4.47 -30.42
C GLN A 12 -8.34 5.29 -30.63
N LEU A 13 -7.67 5.69 -29.55
CA LEU A 13 -6.38 6.41 -29.61
C LEU A 13 -5.23 5.51 -30.09
N VAL A 14 -5.26 4.21 -29.74
CA VAL A 14 -4.30 3.21 -30.24
C VAL A 14 -4.44 2.97 -31.74
N ALA A 15 -5.63 3.15 -32.31
CA ALA A 15 -5.90 2.85 -33.72
C ALA A 15 -5.46 3.95 -34.72
N THR A 16 -5.15 5.18 -34.27
CA THR A 16 -5.01 6.32 -35.20
C THR A 16 -3.68 7.06 -35.23
N ALA A 17 -2.71 6.80 -34.33
CA ALA A 17 -1.38 7.40 -34.47
C ALA A 17 -0.30 6.72 -33.60
N ALA A 18 0.49 5.81 -34.18
CA ALA A 18 1.91 5.55 -33.85
C ALA A 18 2.36 4.26 -34.57
N PRO A 19 3.67 4.08 -34.86
CA PRO A 19 4.19 2.75 -35.20
C PRO A 19 3.69 1.76 -34.14
N GLU A 20 3.17 0.60 -34.56
CA GLU A 20 2.62 -0.43 -33.67
C GLU A 20 3.60 -0.73 -32.53
N VAL A 21 3.38 -0.09 -31.37
CA VAL A 21 4.20 -0.34 -30.20
C VAL A 21 3.81 -1.72 -29.73
N SER A 22 4.70 -2.71 -29.94
CA SER A 22 4.41 -4.08 -29.54
C SER A 22 3.93 -4.13 -28.08
N PRO A 23 2.94 -4.98 -27.72
CA PRO A 23 2.46 -5.08 -26.34
C PRO A 23 3.59 -5.26 -25.32
N ARG A 24 4.65 -6.01 -25.71
CA ARG A 24 5.87 -6.20 -24.93
C ARG A 24 6.66 -4.90 -24.70
N ALA A 25 6.73 -4.00 -25.68
CA ALA A 25 7.40 -2.72 -25.53
C ALA A 25 6.65 -1.79 -24.55
N ILE A 26 5.31 -1.83 -24.54
CA ILE A 26 4.48 -1.09 -23.58
C ILE A 26 4.75 -1.58 -22.14
N GLU A 27 4.79 -2.91 -21.93
CA GLU A 27 5.12 -3.50 -20.64
C GLU A 27 6.51 -3.07 -20.14
N ILE A 28 7.51 -3.11 -21.03
CA ILE A 28 8.88 -2.71 -20.69
C ILE A 28 8.93 -1.23 -20.30
N ASP A 29 8.29 -0.34 -21.05
CA ASP A 29 8.27 1.09 -20.72
C ASP A 29 7.57 1.35 -19.37
N PHE A 30 6.43 0.70 -19.13
CA PHE A 30 5.71 0.78 -17.86
C PHE A 30 6.61 0.41 -16.67
N PHE A 31 7.23 -0.78 -16.68
CA PHE A 31 8.09 -1.18 -15.55
C PHE A 31 9.41 -0.40 -15.48
N ARG A 32 9.93 0.15 -16.58
CA ARG A 32 11.09 1.06 -16.53
C ARG A 32 10.75 2.38 -15.81
N ARG A 33 9.54 2.89 -16.00
CA ARG A 33 9.06 4.16 -15.45
C ARG A 33 8.38 4.05 -14.09
N LEU A 34 7.95 2.84 -13.71
CA LEU A 34 7.43 2.57 -12.37
C LEU A 34 8.48 2.97 -11.32
N ASP A 35 8.21 4.00 -10.52
CA ASP A 35 9.04 4.37 -9.38
C ASP A 35 8.67 3.50 -8.18
N ASP A 36 9.40 2.40 -8.01
CA ASP A 36 9.25 1.44 -6.93
C ASP A 36 9.64 2.00 -5.55
N THR A 37 10.29 3.16 -5.52
CA THR A 37 10.80 3.80 -4.29
C THR A 37 10.02 5.05 -3.88
N TYR A 38 9.04 5.49 -4.68
CA TYR A 38 8.31 6.74 -4.46
C TYR A 38 7.69 6.82 -3.07
N PHE A 39 6.89 5.82 -2.68
CA PHE A 39 6.21 5.81 -1.38
C PHE A 39 7.17 5.72 -0.21
N TYR A 40 8.26 4.94 -0.35
CA TYR A 40 9.30 4.85 0.68
C TYR A 40 10.01 6.18 0.88
N LYS A 41 10.48 6.84 -0.21
CA LYS A 41 11.11 8.16 -0.14
C LYS A 41 10.18 9.20 0.46
N LYS A 42 8.91 9.21 0.04
CA LYS A 42 7.87 10.10 0.59
C LYS A 42 7.72 9.87 2.09
N ALA A 43 7.41 8.64 2.51
CA ALA A 43 7.17 8.33 3.93
C ALA A 43 8.41 8.57 4.80
N PHE A 44 9.60 8.25 4.30
CA PHE A 44 10.86 8.52 5.00
C PHE A 44 11.10 10.02 5.21
N ALA A 45 10.85 10.84 4.18
CA ALA A 45 10.96 12.29 4.30
C ALA A 45 9.93 12.87 5.29
N LEU A 46 8.68 12.42 5.24
CA LEU A 46 7.62 12.84 6.17
C LEU A 46 7.95 12.42 7.61
N HIS A 47 8.45 11.20 7.81
CA HIS A 47 8.84 10.73 9.13
C HIS A 47 10.04 11.51 9.67
N PHE A 48 11.03 11.83 8.82
CA PHE A 48 12.13 12.70 9.22
C PHE A 48 11.63 14.10 9.62
N ALA A 49 10.63 14.65 8.92
CA ALA A 49 10.00 15.91 9.30
C ALA A 49 9.31 15.82 10.66
N LEU A 50 8.60 14.72 10.96
CA LEU A 50 8.01 14.45 12.29
C LEU A 50 9.08 14.38 13.40
N GLN A 51 10.27 13.84 13.13
CA GLN A 51 11.35 13.86 14.12
C GLN A 51 11.96 15.26 14.34
N ASN A 52 11.52 16.29 13.60
CA ASN A 52 12.01 17.67 13.66
C ASN A 52 10.86 18.69 13.75
N GLU A 53 9.77 18.34 14.45
CA GLU A 53 8.54 19.14 14.59
C GLU A 53 8.79 20.62 14.94
N ASP A 54 9.65 20.92 15.91
CA ASP A 54 9.98 22.29 16.31
C ASP A 54 10.44 23.18 15.15
N ARG A 55 11.26 22.64 14.26
CA ARG A 55 11.78 23.37 13.09
C ARG A 55 10.70 23.54 12.02
N LEU A 56 9.82 22.56 11.92
CA LEU A 56 8.71 22.57 10.98
C LEU A 56 7.68 23.63 11.38
N ASN A 57 7.30 23.67 12.65
CA ASN A 57 6.39 24.68 13.21
C ASN A 57 6.98 26.09 13.07
N GLY A 58 8.29 26.25 13.29
CA GLY A 58 9.00 27.51 13.03
C GLY A 58 8.95 27.99 11.58
N TYR A 59 8.86 27.09 10.60
CA TYR A 59 8.73 27.44 9.19
C TYR A 59 7.31 27.91 8.84
N PHE A 60 6.28 27.20 9.31
CA PHE A 60 4.88 27.53 9.03
C PHE A 60 4.40 28.79 9.75
N THR A 61 4.91 29.05 10.96
CA THR A 61 4.63 30.31 11.70
C THR A 61 5.28 31.53 11.05
N ALA A 62 6.32 31.34 10.23
CA ALA A 62 6.99 32.39 9.48
C ALA A 62 6.38 32.61 8.08
N ASP A 63 5.33 31.87 7.71
CA ASP A 63 4.72 31.94 6.38
C ASP A 63 4.00 33.29 6.16
N PRO A 64 4.48 34.14 5.23
CA PRO A 64 3.87 35.43 4.94
C PRO A 64 2.48 35.32 4.28
N ALA A 65 2.09 34.13 3.81
CA ALA A 65 0.75 33.89 3.26
C ALA A 65 -0.37 33.89 4.32
N GLY A 66 -0.02 33.91 5.62
CA GLY A 66 -1.00 33.99 6.70
C GLY A 66 -1.87 32.74 6.85
N LEU A 67 -1.40 31.59 6.36
CA LEU A 67 -2.00 30.30 6.67
C LEU A 67 -1.78 30.03 8.16
N VAL A 68 -2.84 30.20 8.96
CA VAL A 68 -2.81 29.86 10.38
C VAL A 68 -2.76 28.34 10.48
N VAL A 69 -1.58 27.81 10.75
CA VAL A 69 -1.37 26.40 11.03
C VAL A 69 -1.24 26.24 12.55
N GLY A 70 -2.14 25.47 13.17
CA GLY A 70 -2.01 25.13 14.58
C GLY A 70 -0.82 24.18 14.79
N ASP A 71 -0.19 24.21 15.97
CA ASP A 71 1.02 23.44 16.25
C ASP A 71 0.84 21.92 16.05
N ASP A 72 -0.36 21.38 16.33
CA ASP A 72 -0.69 19.96 16.14
C ASP A 72 -1.11 19.61 14.70
N ASP A 73 -1.39 20.60 13.85
CA ASP A 73 -2.00 20.39 12.52
C ASP A 73 -1.05 19.77 11.51
N ILE A 74 0.24 20.05 11.68
CA ILE A 74 1.25 19.58 10.74
C ILE A 74 1.62 18.14 11.08
N ALA A 75 1.81 17.82 12.36
CA ALA A 75 2.12 16.47 12.81
C ALA A 75 1.02 15.50 12.38
N ASP A 76 -0.25 15.84 12.63
CA ASP A 76 -1.40 15.04 12.20
C ASP A 76 -1.46 14.84 10.68
N ALA A 77 -1.19 15.90 9.90
CA ALA A 77 -1.17 15.82 8.45
C ALA A 77 -0.06 14.89 7.95
N LEU A 78 1.15 15.00 8.51
CA LEU A 78 2.27 14.13 8.16
C LEU A 78 2.01 12.67 8.52
N ILE A 79 1.45 12.41 9.70
CA ILE A 79 1.06 11.07 10.18
C ILE A 79 0.04 10.46 9.21
N ALA A 80 -1.02 11.20 8.89
CA ALA A 80 -2.04 10.75 7.95
C ALA A 80 -1.45 10.44 6.56
N GLU A 81 -0.55 11.27 6.06
CA GLU A 81 0.09 11.06 4.77
C GLU A 81 1.01 9.81 4.74
N ILE A 82 1.69 9.49 5.84
CA ILE A 82 2.48 8.25 5.95
C ILE A 82 1.55 7.03 5.90
N HIS A 83 0.46 7.05 6.68
CA HIS A 83 -0.53 5.98 6.71
C HIS A 83 -1.20 5.77 5.34
N LEU A 84 -1.59 6.86 4.67
CA LEU A 84 -2.18 6.80 3.34
C LEU A 84 -1.19 6.29 2.28
N ALA A 85 0.08 6.69 2.37
CA ALA A 85 1.14 6.17 1.50
C ALA A 85 1.27 4.65 1.62
N ARG A 86 1.21 4.11 2.85
CA ARG A 86 1.22 2.66 3.09
C ARG A 86 0.02 1.95 2.48
N LEU A 87 -1.20 2.47 2.68
CA LEU A 87 -2.42 1.89 2.11
C LEU A 87 -2.37 1.88 0.58
N GLN A 88 -1.91 2.97 -0.03
CA GLN A 88 -1.80 3.09 -1.48
C GLN A 88 -0.71 2.16 -2.05
N LEU A 89 0.43 2.02 -1.36
CA LEU A 89 1.45 1.06 -1.75
C LEU A 89 0.94 -0.38 -1.64
N SER A 90 0.19 -0.71 -0.59
CA SER A 90 -0.43 -2.04 -0.42
C SER A 90 -1.39 -2.34 -1.58
N GLU A 91 -2.30 -1.42 -1.91
CA GLU A 91 -3.24 -1.54 -3.04
C GLU A 91 -2.47 -1.72 -4.36
N THR A 92 -1.38 -0.98 -4.56
CA THR A 92 -0.54 -1.07 -5.76
C THR A 92 0.13 -2.43 -5.91
N VAL A 93 0.70 -2.98 -4.82
CA VAL A 93 1.31 -4.31 -4.82
C VAL A 93 0.27 -5.38 -5.15
N PHE A 94 -0.91 -5.34 -4.51
CA PHE A 94 -1.99 -6.28 -4.81
C PHE A 94 -2.52 -6.15 -6.24
N ALA A 95 -2.70 -4.92 -6.74
CA ALA A 95 -3.12 -4.69 -8.12
C ALA A 95 -2.12 -5.31 -9.11
N LEU A 96 -0.82 -5.12 -8.90
CA LEU A 96 0.20 -5.73 -9.75
C LEU A 96 0.22 -7.25 -9.62
N MET A 97 0.00 -7.81 -8.44
CA MET A 97 -0.11 -9.26 -8.27
C MET A 97 -1.30 -9.84 -9.04
N VAL A 98 -2.48 -9.20 -8.95
CA VAL A 98 -3.66 -9.61 -9.72
C VAL A 98 -3.38 -9.52 -11.22
N ALA A 99 -2.72 -8.44 -11.66
CA ALA A 99 -2.37 -8.21 -13.05
C ALA A 99 -1.58 -9.37 -13.67
N ALA A 100 -0.75 -10.08 -12.88
CA ALA A 100 0.04 -11.22 -13.35
C ALA A 100 -0.82 -12.40 -13.84
N PHE A 101 -2.09 -12.46 -13.43
CA PHE A 101 -3.04 -13.51 -13.81
C PHE A 101 -4.10 -13.00 -14.81
N GLN A 102 -4.00 -11.75 -15.25
CA GLN A 102 -4.92 -11.18 -16.23
C GLN A 102 -4.40 -11.37 -17.65
N VAL A 103 -5.31 -11.49 -18.60
CA VAL A 103 -4.99 -11.54 -20.04
C VAL A 103 -4.57 -10.17 -20.56
N ARG A 104 -5.06 -9.09 -19.92
CA ARG A 104 -4.74 -7.71 -20.32
C ARG A 104 -3.31 -7.35 -19.95
N SER A 105 -2.73 -6.40 -20.68
CA SER A 105 -1.44 -5.82 -20.30
C SER A 105 -1.52 -5.16 -18.93
N HIS A 106 -0.45 -5.23 -18.15
CA HIS A 106 -0.38 -4.65 -16.82
C HIS A 106 -0.70 -3.15 -16.80
N PRO A 107 -0.14 -2.28 -17.67
CA PRO A 107 -0.48 -0.85 -17.67
C PRO A 107 -1.96 -0.58 -17.93
N VAL A 108 -2.62 -1.40 -18.76
CA VAL A 108 -4.08 -1.27 -18.98
C VAL A 108 -4.84 -1.70 -17.74
N PHE A 109 -4.49 -2.86 -17.17
CA PHE A 109 -5.14 -3.34 -15.95
C PHE A 109 -5.01 -2.34 -14.79
N VAL A 110 -3.80 -1.83 -14.52
CA VAL A 110 -3.57 -0.89 -13.42
C VAL A 110 -4.22 0.49 -13.64
N SER A 111 -4.61 0.82 -14.88
CA SER A 111 -5.31 2.07 -15.19
C SER A 111 -6.83 1.94 -15.07
N GLU A 112 -7.36 0.73 -15.17
CA GLU A 112 -8.81 0.48 -15.25
C GLU A 112 -9.39 -0.24 -14.03
N TYR A 113 -8.55 -0.87 -13.18
CA TYR A 113 -9.07 -1.59 -12.02
C TYR A 113 -9.89 -0.67 -11.12
N THR A 114 -10.99 -1.20 -10.61
CA THR A 114 -11.74 -0.50 -9.58
C THR A 114 -11.17 -0.84 -8.21
N ALA A 115 -11.27 0.08 -7.26
CA ALA A 115 -10.90 -0.20 -5.87
C ALA A 115 -11.64 -1.44 -5.32
N HIS A 116 -12.84 -1.73 -5.83
CA HIS A 116 -13.61 -2.92 -5.49
C HIS A 116 -12.95 -4.21 -6.00
N ASP A 117 -12.38 -4.22 -7.21
CA ASP A 117 -11.72 -5.40 -7.78
C ASP A 117 -10.50 -5.81 -6.95
N VAL A 118 -9.64 -4.83 -6.62
CA VAL A 118 -8.45 -5.07 -5.80
C VAL A 118 -8.86 -5.49 -4.39
N ARG A 119 -9.85 -4.83 -3.79
CA ARG A 119 -10.34 -5.19 -2.46
C ARG A 119 -10.89 -6.63 -2.41
N SER A 120 -11.67 -7.04 -3.42
CA SER A 120 -12.19 -8.40 -3.53
C SER A 120 -11.06 -9.42 -3.70
N ALA A 121 -10.01 -9.09 -4.45
CA ALA A 121 -8.83 -9.94 -4.55
C ALA A 121 -8.10 -10.05 -3.21
N VAL A 122 -7.93 -8.94 -2.50
CA VAL A 122 -7.30 -8.92 -1.16
C VAL A 122 -8.10 -9.78 -0.17
N GLU A 123 -9.43 -9.72 -0.19
CA GLU A 123 -10.30 -10.58 0.63
C GLU A 123 -10.01 -12.06 0.38
N ARG A 124 -9.92 -12.48 -0.90
CA ARG A 124 -9.59 -13.86 -1.28
C ARG A 124 -8.18 -14.25 -0.81
N PHE A 125 -7.19 -13.38 -1.01
CA PHE A 125 -5.82 -13.62 -0.57
C PHE A 125 -5.74 -13.83 0.94
N VAL A 126 -6.34 -12.93 1.73
CA VAL A 126 -6.35 -12.98 3.20
C VAL A 126 -7.11 -14.21 3.71
N ALA A 127 -8.15 -14.65 2.99
CA ALA A 127 -8.91 -15.86 3.31
C ALA A 127 -8.19 -17.18 2.96
N GLY A 128 -7.02 -17.12 2.32
CA GLY A 128 -6.32 -18.33 1.85
C GLY A 128 -6.83 -18.87 0.51
N ASP A 129 -7.74 -18.16 -0.17
CA ASP A 129 -8.33 -18.58 -1.44
C ASP A 129 -7.40 -18.25 -2.62
N ALA A 130 -6.35 -19.04 -2.76
CA ALA A 130 -5.38 -18.92 -3.86
C ALA A 130 -6.02 -19.11 -5.24
N LEU A 131 -6.99 -20.02 -5.34
CA LEU A 131 -7.66 -20.34 -6.60
C LEU A 131 -8.52 -19.17 -7.04
N GLY A 132 -9.32 -18.61 -6.13
CA GLY A 132 -10.12 -17.42 -6.41
C GLY A 132 -9.28 -16.18 -6.64
N PHE A 133 -8.16 -16.00 -5.94
CA PHE A 133 -7.23 -14.88 -6.17
C PHE A 133 -6.62 -14.93 -7.58
N SER A 134 -6.14 -16.10 -7.99
CA SER A 134 -5.42 -16.29 -9.26
C SER A 134 -6.33 -16.56 -10.45
N GLY A 135 -7.65 -16.48 -10.29
CA GLY A 135 -8.61 -16.81 -11.34
C GLY A 135 -8.53 -18.27 -11.82
N GLY A 136 -8.11 -19.19 -10.95
CA GLY A 136 -7.98 -20.62 -11.24
C GLY A 136 -6.56 -21.09 -11.58
N ALA A 137 -5.58 -20.18 -11.71
CA ALA A 137 -4.25 -20.52 -12.22
C ALA A 137 -3.35 -21.24 -11.19
N LYS A 138 -3.51 -20.97 -9.89
CA LYS A 138 -2.67 -21.50 -8.81
C LYS A 138 -3.53 -22.04 -7.67
N ARG A 139 -3.06 -23.11 -7.03
CA ARG A 139 -3.82 -23.85 -5.98
C ARG A 139 -3.44 -23.47 -4.56
N ASP A 140 -2.28 -22.86 -4.37
CA ASP A 140 -1.76 -22.43 -3.07
C ASP A 140 -1.14 -21.04 -3.18
N LEU A 141 -1.08 -20.32 -2.04
CA LEU A 141 -0.61 -18.94 -2.01
C LEU A 141 0.90 -18.81 -2.26
N ALA A 142 1.69 -19.84 -1.96
CA ALA A 142 3.12 -19.83 -2.26
C ALA A 142 3.35 -19.79 -3.78
N ALA A 143 2.61 -20.61 -4.54
CA ALA A 143 2.65 -20.62 -5.99
C ALA A 143 2.05 -19.35 -6.63
N VAL A 144 1.12 -18.68 -5.93
CA VAL A 144 0.65 -17.34 -6.31
C VAL A 144 1.77 -16.32 -6.17
N ILE A 145 2.42 -16.26 -5.00
CA ILE A 145 3.53 -15.33 -4.71
C ILE A 145 4.66 -15.54 -5.70
N ASP A 146 5.08 -16.79 -5.89
CA ASP A 146 6.14 -17.17 -6.82
C ASP A 146 5.85 -16.66 -8.24
N ALA A 147 4.65 -16.90 -8.75
CA ALA A 147 4.27 -16.46 -10.09
C ALA A 147 4.05 -14.95 -10.21
N ALA A 148 3.53 -14.29 -9.18
CA ALA A 148 3.13 -12.88 -9.25
C ALA A 148 4.26 -11.89 -8.94
N ILE A 149 5.19 -12.27 -8.05
CA ILE A 149 6.28 -11.43 -7.52
C ILE A 149 7.62 -11.88 -8.07
N TYR A 150 7.89 -13.18 -8.06
CA TYR A 150 9.19 -13.77 -8.36
C TYR A 150 9.26 -14.39 -9.75
N THR A 151 8.38 -13.96 -10.66
CA THR A 151 8.09 -14.60 -11.95
C THR A 151 9.36 -15.07 -12.69
N ASP A 152 9.41 -16.37 -13.00
CA ASP A 152 10.44 -17.01 -13.82
C ASP A 152 11.88 -16.91 -13.26
N LEU A 153 12.04 -16.74 -11.94
CA LEU A 153 13.34 -16.93 -11.30
C LEU A 153 13.69 -18.42 -11.21
N GLU A 154 14.92 -18.78 -11.61
CA GLU A 154 15.52 -20.04 -11.18
C GLU A 154 15.47 -20.07 -9.66
N GLN A 155 14.64 -20.95 -9.11
CA GLN A 155 14.46 -21.07 -7.67
C GLN A 155 15.83 -21.30 -7.02
N ALA A 156 16.24 -20.38 -6.15
CA ALA A 156 17.27 -20.68 -5.18
C ALA A 156 16.67 -21.68 -4.19
N GLY A 157 16.56 -22.95 -4.59
CA GLY A 157 15.99 -23.99 -3.73
C GLY A 157 16.66 -24.00 -2.36
N GLY A 158 15.91 -24.30 -1.31
CA GLY A 158 16.44 -24.40 0.04
C GLY A 158 15.62 -23.66 1.10
N GLU A 159 16.11 -23.71 2.33
CA GLU A 159 15.46 -23.18 3.52
C GLU A 159 15.26 -21.66 3.44
N GLU A 160 16.23 -20.93 2.88
CA GLU A 160 16.16 -19.48 2.75
C GLU A 160 15.01 -19.03 1.84
N TRP A 161 14.79 -19.73 0.72
CA TRP A 161 13.67 -19.45 -0.18
C TRP A 161 12.33 -19.75 0.46
N GLY A 162 12.22 -20.88 1.17
CA GLY A 162 11.04 -21.21 1.95
C GLY A 162 10.69 -20.11 2.96
N ARG A 163 11.69 -19.59 3.69
CA ARG A 163 11.54 -18.45 4.60
C ARG A 163 11.14 -17.17 3.87
N ASN A 164 11.75 -16.87 2.73
CA ASN A 164 11.40 -15.70 1.91
C ASN A 164 9.92 -15.72 1.49
N ILE A 165 9.43 -16.87 0.99
CA ILE A 165 8.03 -17.03 0.58
C ILE A 165 7.09 -16.93 1.79
N ALA A 166 7.44 -17.56 2.92
CA ALA A 166 6.65 -17.47 4.15
C ALA A 166 6.56 -16.03 4.68
N ASN A 167 7.67 -15.30 4.71
CA ASN A 167 7.70 -13.90 5.15
C ASN A 167 6.95 -13.00 4.17
N THR A 168 7.08 -13.23 2.86
CA THR A 168 6.29 -12.51 1.84
C THR A 168 4.80 -12.73 2.04
N LEU A 169 4.39 -13.97 2.26
CA LEU A 169 3.01 -14.30 2.56
C LEU A 169 2.52 -13.56 3.81
N ALA A 170 3.29 -13.59 4.89
CA ALA A 170 2.93 -12.93 6.14
C ALA A 170 2.81 -11.40 5.98
N VAL A 171 3.75 -10.75 5.27
CA VAL A 171 3.70 -9.31 4.95
C VAL A 171 2.45 -8.97 4.14
N LEU A 172 2.14 -9.74 3.10
CA LEU A 172 0.97 -9.51 2.25
C LEU A 172 -0.33 -9.76 3.01
N THR A 173 -0.38 -10.78 3.86
CA THR A 173 -1.54 -11.03 4.73
C THR A 173 -1.76 -9.88 5.71
N LEU A 174 -0.69 -9.36 6.32
CA LEU A 174 -0.76 -8.20 7.22
C LEU A 174 -1.24 -6.94 6.50
N ALA A 175 -0.61 -6.61 5.37
CA ALA A 175 -1.00 -5.47 4.52
C ALA A 175 -2.44 -5.60 4.01
N GLY A 176 -2.84 -6.79 3.59
CA GLY A 176 -4.18 -7.09 3.11
C GLY A 176 -5.24 -6.93 4.21
N ARG A 177 -5.00 -7.50 5.40
CA ARG A 177 -5.91 -7.35 6.55
C ARG A 177 -6.11 -5.89 6.92
N ASP A 178 -5.04 -5.11 6.96
CA ASP A 178 -5.16 -3.68 7.28
C ASP A 178 -5.89 -2.90 6.16
N LEU A 179 -5.60 -3.17 4.88
CA LEU A 179 -6.32 -2.54 3.77
C LEU A 179 -7.84 -2.84 3.81
N LEU A 180 -8.23 -4.05 4.20
CA LEU A 180 -9.64 -4.42 4.41
C LEU A 180 -10.24 -3.72 5.64
N ARG A 181 -9.44 -3.39 6.64
CA ARG A 181 -9.87 -2.65 7.84
C ARG A 181 -9.75 -1.14 7.70
N ALA A 182 -9.38 -0.62 6.52
CA ALA A 182 -9.19 0.81 6.27
C ALA A 182 -10.40 1.43 5.52
N PRO A 183 -11.52 1.75 6.20
CA PRO A 183 -12.64 2.49 5.59
C PRO A 183 -12.25 3.91 5.14
N GLU A 184 -11.15 4.47 5.65
CA GLU A 184 -10.51 5.69 5.18
C GLU A 184 -9.92 5.55 3.76
N ARG A 185 -9.96 4.36 3.15
CA ARG A 185 -9.57 4.15 1.75
C ARG A 185 -10.77 4.25 0.80
N THR A 186 -11.67 5.22 1.02
CA THR A 186 -12.74 5.56 0.06
C THR A 186 -12.34 6.77 -0.81
N PRO A 187 -12.95 6.98 -1.99
CA PRO A 187 -12.67 8.14 -2.83
C PRO A 187 -12.82 9.47 -2.09
N LEU A 188 -13.75 9.55 -1.14
CA LEU A 188 -14.00 10.73 -0.31
C LEU A 188 -12.81 11.08 0.60
N ALA A 189 -12.06 10.08 1.04
CA ALA A 189 -10.90 10.22 1.92
C ALA A 189 -9.56 10.37 1.18
N ARG A 190 -9.56 10.35 -0.17
CA ARG A 190 -8.35 10.61 -0.99
C ARG A 190 -7.97 12.11 -1.11
N GLY A 191 -8.60 12.98 -0.33
CA GLY A 191 -8.34 14.43 -0.38
C GLY A 191 -9.09 15.28 0.64
N LEU A 192 -10.02 14.69 1.42
CA LEU A 192 -10.67 15.37 2.53
C LEU A 192 -10.09 14.84 3.86
N HIS A 193 -9.18 15.61 4.46
CA HIS A 193 -8.66 15.33 5.80
C HIS A 193 -9.53 16.05 6.82
N ILE A 194 -9.84 15.35 7.92
CA ILE A 194 -10.57 15.91 9.05
C ILE A 194 -9.61 15.92 10.21
N ARG A 195 -9.51 17.07 10.88
CA ARG A 195 -8.59 17.26 12.00
C ARG A 195 -8.93 16.36 13.17
N MET A 196 -7.92 15.99 13.93
CA MET A 196 -8.09 15.57 15.32
C MET A 196 -8.17 16.86 16.14
N ARG A 197 -9.14 16.94 17.05
CA ARG A 197 -9.15 17.97 18.08
C ARG A 197 -9.66 17.28 19.33
N LYS A 198 -8.91 17.43 20.43
CA LYS A 198 -9.26 16.90 21.76
C LYS A 198 -10.43 17.65 22.39
N ASP A 199 -10.75 18.85 21.91
CA ASP A 199 -11.67 19.81 22.53
C ASP A 199 -12.90 20.17 21.68
N GLU A 200 -12.98 19.73 20.42
CA GLU A 200 -14.09 20.03 19.50
C GLU A 200 -14.76 18.77 18.93
N THR A 201 -15.02 17.75 19.76
CA THR A 201 -15.91 16.63 19.42
C THR A 201 -17.40 17.00 19.38
N ALA A 202 -17.75 18.27 19.19
CA ALA A 202 -19.14 18.68 18.98
C ALA A 202 -19.50 18.70 17.48
N VAL A 203 -19.44 17.55 16.81
CA VAL A 203 -20.36 17.34 15.69
C VAL A 203 -21.50 16.51 16.26
N LEU A 204 -22.61 17.19 16.58
CA LEU A 204 -23.88 16.59 16.97
C LEU A 204 -24.21 15.42 16.03
N LEU A 205 -23.93 14.21 16.50
CA LEU A 205 -24.30 12.96 15.89
C LEU A 205 -24.99 12.18 17.00
N ASP A 206 -26.32 12.11 16.93
CA ASP A 206 -27.21 11.52 17.94
C ASP A 206 -26.59 10.32 18.69
N GLY A 207 -26.14 10.54 19.92
CA GLY A 207 -25.76 9.48 20.85
C GLY A 207 -24.72 9.91 21.90
N PRO A 208 -24.96 9.68 23.21
CA PRO A 208 -24.02 10.00 24.29
C PRO A 208 -22.74 9.15 24.34
N GLU A 209 -22.51 8.28 23.35
CA GLU A 209 -21.38 7.34 23.29
C GLU A 209 -20.22 7.83 22.40
N ALA A 210 -20.34 8.97 21.72
CA ALA A 210 -19.32 9.49 20.82
C ALA A 210 -18.11 10.14 21.54
N ASP A 211 -18.28 10.57 22.80
CA ASP A 211 -17.27 11.38 23.51
C ASP A 211 -16.26 10.56 24.34
N ALA A 212 -16.49 9.26 24.58
CA ALA A 212 -15.78 8.55 25.65
C ALA A 212 -14.46 7.83 25.28
N ALA A 213 -13.92 7.97 24.06
CA ALA A 213 -12.78 7.15 23.59
C ALA A 213 -11.58 7.93 23.00
N HIS A 214 -11.53 9.26 23.12
CA HIS A 214 -10.60 10.09 22.35
C HIS A 214 -9.39 10.63 23.13
N ASP A 215 -9.37 10.52 24.47
CA ASP A 215 -8.33 11.18 25.27
C ASP A 215 -6.96 10.47 25.27
N ASP A 216 -6.94 9.17 24.95
CA ASP A 216 -5.75 8.30 25.05
C ASP A 216 -5.02 8.04 23.71
N ILE A 217 -5.47 8.62 22.59
CA ILE A 217 -4.83 8.43 21.27
C ILE A 217 -3.68 9.44 21.09
N GLU A 218 -2.44 8.94 21.03
CA GLU A 218 -1.24 9.77 20.81
C GLU A 218 -1.02 10.14 19.33
N GLN A 219 -1.29 9.21 18.40
CA GLN A 219 -1.14 9.39 16.95
C GLN A 219 -2.31 8.72 16.24
N GLY A 220 -2.93 9.39 15.27
CA GLY A 220 -4.01 8.74 14.53
C GLY A 220 -4.39 9.41 13.21
N VAL A 221 -5.44 8.86 12.58
CA VAL A 221 -6.15 9.47 11.47
C VAL A 221 -7.65 9.55 11.78
N ALA A 222 -8.26 10.71 11.51
CA ALA A 222 -9.70 10.92 11.64
C ALA A 222 -10.39 10.98 10.25
N PHE A 223 -11.53 10.31 10.13
CA PHE A 223 -12.30 10.24 8.87
C PHE A 223 -13.80 10.11 9.14
N TYR A 224 -14.63 10.40 8.13
CA TYR A 224 -16.07 10.14 8.20
C TYR A 224 -16.43 8.77 7.59
N GLN A 225 -17.31 8.04 8.27
CA GLN A 225 -17.89 6.78 7.83
C GLN A 225 -19.41 6.90 7.71
N LEU A 226 -19.97 6.48 6.58
CA LEU A 226 -21.41 6.29 6.45
C LEU A 226 -21.77 4.90 7.00
N LYS A 227 -22.67 4.80 7.99
CA LYS A 227 -23.31 3.54 8.37
C LYS A 227 -24.81 3.62 8.13
N ARG A 228 -25.34 2.58 7.49
CA ARG A 228 -26.77 2.45 7.25
C ARG A 228 -27.49 2.15 8.56
N ARG A 229 -28.53 2.92 8.89
CA ARG A 229 -29.44 2.64 9.99
C ARG A 229 -30.19 1.34 9.70
N ALA A 230 -30.18 0.43 10.66
CA ALA A 230 -30.80 -0.89 10.53
C ALA A 230 -32.33 -0.84 10.37
N LYS A 231 -32.99 0.26 10.79
CA LYS A 231 -34.45 0.34 10.90
C LYS A 231 -35.17 0.95 9.69
N ASP A 232 -34.53 1.87 8.96
CA ASP A 232 -35.18 2.68 7.92
C ASP A 232 -34.34 2.75 6.62
N GLY A 233 -33.12 2.20 6.63
CA GLY A 233 -32.24 2.20 5.47
C GLY A 233 -31.60 3.56 5.16
N HIS A 234 -31.84 4.59 5.98
CA HIS A 234 -31.13 5.87 5.91
C HIS A 234 -29.66 5.72 6.33
N HIS A 235 -28.80 6.66 5.95
CA HIS A 235 -27.39 6.64 6.33
C HIS A 235 -27.12 7.68 7.40
N ASN A 236 -26.40 7.29 8.45
CA ASN A 236 -25.81 8.20 9.41
C ASN A 236 -24.33 8.38 9.04
N LEU A 237 -23.84 9.62 9.14
CA LEU A 237 -22.42 9.94 9.07
C LEU A 237 -21.83 9.83 10.47
N TYR A 238 -20.68 9.19 10.64
CA TYR A 238 -19.97 9.10 11.91
C TYR A 238 -18.53 9.55 11.71
N ARG A 239 -18.01 10.36 12.61
CA ARG A 239 -16.56 10.57 12.71
C ARG A 239 -15.96 9.33 13.37
N ALA A 240 -14.92 8.78 12.77
CA ALA A 240 -14.12 7.70 13.30
C ALA A 240 -12.68 8.16 13.42
N VAL A 241 -12.03 7.75 14.50
CA VAL A 241 -10.61 7.97 14.76
C VAL A 241 -9.92 6.63 14.83
N LYS A 242 -8.79 6.49 14.13
CA LYS A 242 -7.96 5.28 14.10
C LYS A 242 -6.58 5.65 14.60
N GLU A 243 -6.11 4.98 15.64
CA GLU A 243 -4.72 5.09 16.09
C GLU A 243 -3.78 4.52 15.02
N VAL A 244 -2.66 5.19 14.78
CA VAL A 244 -1.65 4.77 13.79
C VAL A 244 -0.25 4.86 14.38
N SER A 245 0.63 3.95 13.95
CA SER A 245 2.03 3.97 14.32
C SER A 245 2.88 4.25 13.09
N THR A 246 3.44 5.46 13.00
CA THR A 246 4.27 5.85 11.84
C THR A 246 5.50 4.96 11.66
N ALA A 247 6.06 4.43 12.75
CA ALA A 247 7.17 3.49 12.70
C ALA A 247 6.75 2.12 12.14
N ALA A 248 5.60 1.61 12.57
CA ALA A 248 5.06 0.37 12.02
C ALA A 248 4.69 0.53 10.54
N ASP A 249 4.11 1.68 10.18
CA ASP A 249 3.79 2.01 8.80
C ASP A 249 5.03 2.07 7.91
N LEU A 250 6.11 2.71 8.37
CA LEU A 250 7.37 2.75 7.67
C LEU A 250 7.98 1.36 7.44
N ASN A 251 7.95 0.49 8.45
CA ASN A 251 8.46 -0.88 8.31
C ASN A 251 7.67 -1.66 7.26
N LEU A 252 6.33 -1.52 7.25
CA LEU A 252 5.51 -2.18 6.24
C LEU A 252 5.72 -1.57 4.85
N ILE A 253 5.84 -0.24 4.74
CA ILE A 253 6.18 0.45 3.48
C ILE A 253 7.50 -0.08 2.93
N TYR A 254 8.52 -0.21 3.78
CA TYR A 254 9.82 -0.75 3.37
C TYR A 254 9.68 -2.15 2.78
N CYS A 255 9.02 -3.07 3.49
CA CYS A 255 8.79 -4.44 3.01
C CYS A 255 8.04 -4.47 1.68
N LEU A 256 6.96 -3.69 1.56
CA LEU A 256 6.17 -3.60 0.33
C LEU A 256 6.96 -2.97 -0.83
N THR A 257 7.86 -2.02 -0.55
CA THR A 257 8.79 -1.47 -1.53
C THR A 257 9.77 -2.52 -2.05
N LEU A 258 10.30 -3.39 -1.17
CA LEU A 258 11.13 -4.51 -1.60
C LEU A 258 10.36 -5.50 -2.50
N LEU A 259 9.08 -5.77 -2.20
CA LEU A 259 8.22 -6.59 -3.04
C LEU A 259 7.91 -5.92 -4.38
N LEU A 260 7.57 -4.63 -4.40
CA LEU A 260 7.30 -3.86 -5.62
C LEU A 260 8.55 -3.81 -6.52
N ARG A 261 9.72 -3.64 -5.93
CA ARG A 261 11.00 -3.68 -6.62
C ARG A 261 11.28 -5.07 -7.22
N SER A 262 11.00 -6.12 -6.47
CA SER A 262 11.11 -7.51 -6.96
C SER A 262 10.18 -7.74 -8.14
N ILE A 263 8.90 -7.37 -8.03
CA ILE A 263 7.92 -7.41 -9.14
C ILE A 263 8.46 -6.70 -10.39
N LYS A 264 8.98 -5.48 -10.22
CA LYS A 264 9.54 -4.69 -11.33
C LYS A 264 10.74 -5.38 -11.97
N GLN A 265 11.68 -5.87 -11.17
CA GLN A 265 12.93 -6.47 -11.65
C GLN A 265 12.68 -7.80 -12.37
N THR A 266 11.88 -8.68 -11.79
CA THR A 266 11.56 -10.00 -12.36
C THR A 266 10.75 -9.88 -13.65
N ARG A 267 9.77 -8.96 -13.69
CA ARG A 267 8.99 -8.70 -14.91
C ARG A 267 9.84 -8.08 -16.01
N LEU A 268 10.69 -7.10 -15.71
CA LEU A 268 11.60 -6.53 -16.71
C LEU A 268 12.56 -7.59 -17.27
N ALA A 269 13.10 -8.46 -16.43
CA ALA A 269 13.96 -9.55 -16.84
C ALA A 269 13.21 -10.51 -17.79
N ARG A 270 12.01 -10.95 -17.40
CA ARG A 270 11.13 -11.79 -18.22
C ARG A 270 10.82 -11.15 -19.58
N TYR A 271 10.40 -9.88 -19.59
CA TYR A 271 10.15 -9.15 -20.85
C TYR A 271 11.41 -8.88 -21.65
N ARG A 272 12.61 -9.08 -21.12
CA ARG A 272 13.87 -9.03 -21.87
C ARG A 272 14.38 -10.41 -22.27
N GLY A 273 13.69 -11.48 -21.90
CA GLY A 273 14.13 -12.86 -22.13
C GLY A 273 15.30 -13.29 -21.24
N GLN A 274 15.46 -12.63 -20.08
CA GLN A 274 16.48 -12.97 -19.10
C GLN A 274 15.92 -14.04 -18.14
N THR A 275 16.72 -15.05 -17.84
CA THR A 275 16.37 -16.17 -16.93
C THR A 275 16.83 -15.95 -15.49
N LYS A 276 17.55 -14.85 -15.24
CA LYS A 276 18.01 -14.44 -13.92
C LYS A 276 17.66 -12.97 -13.71
N ALA A 277 17.07 -12.67 -12.56
CA ALA A 277 16.80 -11.30 -12.14
C ALA A 277 17.21 -11.12 -10.68
N PRO A 278 17.79 -9.96 -10.32
CA PRO A 278 17.90 -9.61 -8.92
C PRO A 278 16.50 -9.47 -8.31
N PHE A 279 16.35 -9.91 -7.06
CA PHE A 279 15.18 -9.67 -6.24
C PHE A 279 15.61 -9.35 -4.81
N HIS A 280 14.68 -8.81 -4.02
CA HIS A 280 14.90 -8.52 -2.62
C HIS A 280 14.29 -9.61 -1.76
N SER A 281 15.12 -10.26 -0.95
CA SER A 281 14.69 -11.29 -0.02
C SER A 281 14.10 -10.65 1.24
N LEU A 282 12.99 -11.20 1.71
CA LEU A 282 12.42 -10.90 3.02
C LEU A 282 12.79 -11.96 4.07
N ALA A 283 13.66 -12.93 3.75
CA ALA A 283 13.98 -14.05 4.65
C ALA A 283 14.55 -13.63 6.02
N SER A 284 15.21 -12.47 6.09
CA SER A 284 15.81 -11.92 7.32
C SER A 284 14.90 -10.93 8.07
N VAL A 285 13.70 -10.63 7.54
CA VAL A 285 12.79 -9.67 8.16
C VAL A 285 12.02 -10.31 9.31
N ASP A 286 12.04 -9.66 10.48
CA ASP A 286 11.25 -10.07 11.63
C ASP A 286 9.80 -9.60 11.50
N ILE A 287 8.96 -10.45 10.92
CA ILE A 287 7.54 -10.14 10.70
C ILE A 287 6.77 -10.01 12.02
N ALA A 288 7.15 -10.76 13.06
CA ALA A 288 6.49 -10.72 14.35
C ALA A 288 6.70 -9.36 15.04
N ALA A 289 7.88 -8.76 14.89
CA ALA A 289 8.15 -7.41 15.37
C ALA A 289 7.26 -6.36 14.67
N ILE A 290 7.06 -6.49 13.35
CA ILE A 290 6.18 -5.58 12.59
C ILE A 290 4.72 -5.73 13.02
N GLU A 291 4.22 -6.97 13.11
CA GLU A 291 2.85 -7.24 13.54
C GLU A 291 2.60 -6.75 14.97
N GLY A 292 3.55 -6.98 15.88
CA GLY A 292 3.49 -6.47 17.25
C GLY A 292 3.42 -4.93 17.30
N ALA A 293 4.26 -4.24 16.51
CA ALA A 293 4.26 -2.78 16.44
C ALA A 293 2.94 -2.21 15.90
N MET A 294 2.32 -2.90 14.92
CA MET A 294 1.01 -2.51 14.40
C MET A 294 -0.14 -2.78 15.39
N ALA A 295 -0.03 -3.80 16.23
CA ALA A 295 -1.07 -4.16 17.19
C ALA A 295 -1.08 -3.26 18.44
N THR A 296 0.07 -2.71 18.84
CA THR A 296 0.18 -2.01 20.13
C THR A 296 -0.07 -0.50 20.07
N GLY A 297 -0.08 0.14 18.90
CA GLY A 297 -0.25 1.60 18.74
C GLY A 297 0.90 2.46 19.32
N SER A 298 1.59 1.95 20.34
CA SER A 298 2.58 2.65 21.15
C SER A 298 3.89 2.95 20.42
N THR A 299 4.21 4.24 20.41
CA THR A 299 5.46 4.89 19.98
C THR A 299 6.67 4.61 20.88
N ARG A 300 6.52 3.96 22.05
CA ARG A 300 7.63 3.74 22.99
C ARG A 300 8.49 2.53 22.66
N ARG A 301 9.10 2.49 21.47
CA ARG A 301 10.42 1.88 21.30
C ARG A 301 11.25 2.75 20.37
N ARG A 302 12.37 3.26 20.91
CA ARG A 302 13.49 3.78 20.12
C ARG A 302 13.71 2.86 18.92
N LEU A 303 13.79 3.46 17.74
CA LEU A 303 14.22 2.83 16.49
C LEU A 303 15.31 1.77 16.77
N GLY A 304 14.94 0.51 16.71
CA GLY A 304 15.78 -0.47 16.05
C GLY A 304 15.16 -0.60 14.67
N ILE A 305 15.82 -0.08 13.63
CA ILE A 305 15.55 -0.56 12.28
C ILE A 305 15.83 -2.07 12.37
N VAL A 306 14.80 -2.90 12.47
CA VAL A 306 14.95 -4.36 12.42
C VAL A 306 15.07 -4.73 10.94
N VAL A 307 16.13 -4.22 10.33
CA VAL A 307 16.63 -4.65 9.04
C VAL A 307 18.08 -4.99 9.31
N GLY A 308 18.32 -6.28 9.61
CA GLY A 308 19.66 -6.83 9.58
C GLY A 308 20.26 -6.51 8.23
N ALA A 309 21.32 -5.71 8.23
CA ALA A 309 22.13 -5.48 7.06
C ALA A 309 22.74 -6.82 6.65
N ASP A 310 22.33 -7.33 5.49
CA ASP A 310 23.15 -8.23 4.67
C ASP A 310 22.93 -7.87 3.20
N ILE A 311 23.65 -6.82 2.78
CA ILE A 311 23.99 -6.63 1.37
C ILE A 311 25.27 -7.42 1.14
N TYR A 312 25.15 -8.70 0.78
CA TYR A 312 26.23 -9.39 0.08
C TYR A 312 25.70 -10.22 -1.08
N GLY A 313 25.89 -9.66 -2.26
CA GLY A 313 26.10 -10.38 -3.50
C GLY A 313 27.26 -9.71 -4.23
N SER A 314 28.44 -9.66 -3.59
CA SER A 314 29.67 -9.37 -4.32
C SER A 314 29.93 -10.53 -5.26
N THR A 315 29.76 -10.30 -6.55
CA THR A 315 30.48 -11.08 -7.55
C THR A 315 31.97 -10.84 -7.29
N ASN A 316 32.66 -11.88 -6.85
CA ASN A 316 34.12 -11.93 -6.92
C ASN A 316 34.53 -11.77 -8.38
N ASP A 317 35.17 -10.64 -8.69
CA ASP A 317 36.08 -10.49 -9.82
C ASP A 317 37.44 -10.02 -9.27
N ALA A 318 38.28 -11.01 -8.92
CA ALA A 318 39.74 -11.02 -9.00
C ALA A 318 40.24 -12.42 -8.58
#